data_AF-A0A5K7ZMA9-F1
#
_entry.id   AF-A0A5K7ZMA9-F1
#
_cell.length_a   1.000
_cell.length_b   1.000
_cell.length_c   1.000
_cell.angle_alpha   90.00
_cell.angle_beta   90.00
_cell.angle_gamma   90.00
#
_symmetry.space_group_name_H-M   'P 1'
#
loop_
_entity.id
_entity.type
_entity.pdbx_description
1 polymer ?
#
loop_
_entity_poly.entity_id
_entity_poly.type
_entity_poly.pdbx_seq_one_letter_code
_entity_poly.pdbx_strand_id
1 'polypeptide(L)'
;MDDPITFESIDISMSANLKDPVSVKSSDDYPFKILIMGDFSGRANRGLETDGADVENRRLYAVDRDCDDAVMEKIGVSVRIPSAGPSSPLVELGFNELEDFHPEQIYYRSPLFKILKETRRKLLNPDTFAETAARFSEKPLAAPHEEPVASTGKARKPQAVPGVTSSSDLLDQILEAGSGTPGDSGTAHPATDWDRFLDDLVGPYLVPDIEKEQDALVGSVDRSIAGIMNSILHHHDFQAIEANWRALRFVIRRIDTGENLQVYLLDLTRAELSASLTACEDLADCAIAKKLAAAGQESSGQVPWSLIAGLYTFEKTKSDAVVLARAGAMGELLNAPFVAAADGSVIGCSNIAESPDPNGWTTRPPSEDENAWQVVRSLPEAAWVGLAMPRFLVRLPYGEKTDPVDVFDFEEMPGDPPHDHYLWANPAFAVVLVLGRAFGRSGWALMQQLETLVDGLPLHLFQRGDERLTKPCCEVLLTDRALSKMVTAGVMPLVSFKDQDRAALARMQSIERSGKALSGRWS
;
A
#
# COMPACT_ATOMS: atom_id res chain seq x y z
N MET A 1 14.06 8.05 -42.67
CA MET A 1 14.04 9.42 -42.12
C MET A 1 12.58 9.72 -41.99
N ASP A 2 12.01 9.31 -40.86
CA ASP A 2 10.59 9.50 -40.57
C ASP A 2 10.45 10.82 -39.83
N ASP A 3 9.44 11.59 -40.24
CA ASP A 3 9.18 12.96 -39.80
C ASP A 3 9.15 13.07 -38.27
N PRO A 4 9.75 14.14 -37.69
CA PRO A 4 9.57 14.44 -36.28
C PRO A 4 8.10 14.76 -36.03
N ILE A 5 7.46 14.04 -35.11
CA ILE A 5 6.10 14.35 -34.63
C ILE A 5 6.11 15.78 -34.08
N THR A 6 5.52 16.71 -34.82
CA THR A 6 5.26 18.08 -34.39
C THR A 6 4.10 18.07 -33.39
N PHE A 7 4.34 18.60 -32.19
CA PHE A 7 3.31 18.90 -31.19
C PHE A 7 2.48 20.14 -31.62
N GLU A 8 1.93 20.13 -32.84
CA GLU A 8 1.23 21.28 -33.45
C GLU A 8 -0.23 21.44 -33.00
N SER A 9 -0.71 20.70 -32.00
CA SER A 9 -2.07 20.88 -31.47
C SER A 9 -2.20 20.91 -29.95
N ILE A 10 -1.12 21.22 -29.23
CA ILE A 10 -1.25 21.78 -27.87
C ILE A 10 -0.77 23.21 -27.97
N ASP A 11 -1.71 24.13 -28.22
CA ASP A 11 -1.46 25.56 -28.19
C ASP A 11 -1.26 25.95 -26.71
N ILE A 12 -0.03 25.84 -26.20
CA ILE A 12 0.34 26.30 -24.86
C ILE A 12 0.48 27.83 -24.94
N SER A 13 -0.67 28.49 -25.04
CA SER A 13 -0.80 29.95 -24.92
C SER A 13 -0.69 30.33 -23.43
N MET A 14 0.51 30.60 -22.95
CA MET A 14 0.74 31.18 -21.62
C MET A 14 0.69 32.72 -21.69
N SER A 15 -0.36 33.30 -21.11
CA SER A 15 -0.40 34.75 -20.84
C SER A 15 -0.93 35.03 -19.44
N ALA A 16 -0.08 34.90 -18.43
CA ALA A 16 -0.36 35.40 -17.09
C ALA A 16 -0.03 36.90 -17.02
N ASN A 17 -1.01 37.77 -17.27
CA ASN A 17 -0.92 39.19 -16.92
C ASN A 17 -1.25 39.35 -15.43
N LEU A 18 -0.24 39.30 -14.57
CA LEU A 18 -0.36 39.75 -13.17
C LEU A 18 -0.34 41.28 -13.12
N LYS A 19 -1.49 41.88 -12.81
CA LYS A 19 -1.60 43.30 -12.44
C LYS A 19 -1.47 43.46 -10.93
N ASP A 20 -0.69 44.48 -10.57
CA ASP A 20 -0.42 45.10 -9.26
C ASP A 20 0.58 44.41 -8.30
N PRO A 21 1.59 45.16 -7.80
CA PRO A 21 2.59 44.62 -6.87
C PRO A 21 2.00 44.51 -5.47
N VAL A 22 1.61 43.29 -5.09
CA VAL A 22 1.29 42.95 -3.70
C VAL A 22 2.57 43.02 -2.88
N SER A 23 2.53 43.71 -1.73
CA SER A 23 3.61 43.75 -0.73
C SER A 23 4.05 42.33 -0.35
N VAL A 24 5.17 41.87 -0.91
CA VAL A 24 5.74 40.54 -0.65
C VAL A 24 6.31 40.54 0.77
N LYS A 25 5.61 39.92 1.73
CA LYS A 25 6.23 39.54 3.01
C LYS A 25 7.43 38.64 2.74
N SER A 26 8.47 38.72 3.58
CA SER A 26 9.65 37.87 3.46
C SER A 26 9.24 36.39 3.51
N SER A 27 9.98 35.50 2.84
CA SER A 27 9.75 34.05 2.91
C SER A 27 9.64 33.57 4.37
N ASP A 28 10.44 34.20 5.24
CA ASP A 28 10.64 33.87 6.64
C ASP A 28 9.38 34.00 7.51
N ASP A 29 8.37 34.76 7.04
CA ASP A 29 7.14 35.01 7.78
C ASP A 29 6.02 33.99 7.50
N TYR A 30 6.23 33.05 6.57
CA TYR A 30 5.21 32.08 6.18
C TYR A 30 5.46 30.68 6.75
N PRO A 31 4.41 29.99 7.21
CA PRO A 31 4.52 28.59 7.60
C PRO A 31 4.83 27.69 6.40
N PHE A 32 5.47 26.56 6.68
CA PHE A 32 5.76 25.50 5.73
C PHE A 32 4.53 24.61 5.56
N LYS A 33 3.69 24.90 4.55
CA LYS A 33 2.47 24.15 4.24
C LYS A 33 2.78 23.00 3.27
N ILE A 34 2.55 21.78 3.73
CA ILE A 34 2.72 20.54 2.96
C ILE A 34 1.34 20.03 2.55
N LEU A 35 1.14 19.81 1.26
CA LEU A 35 0.00 19.07 0.74
C LEU A 35 0.42 17.64 0.41
N ILE A 36 -0.35 16.65 0.86
CA ILE A 36 -0.18 15.25 0.48
C ILE A 36 -1.46 14.81 -0.24
N MET A 37 -1.32 14.41 -1.50
CA MET A 37 -2.40 13.91 -2.36
C MET A 37 -2.25 12.41 -2.56
N GLY A 38 -3.33 11.66 -2.42
CA GLY A 38 -3.31 10.22 -2.59
C GLY A 38 -4.71 9.63 -2.41
N ASP A 39 -4.88 8.36 -2.77
CA ASP A 39 -6.11 7.63 -2.46
C ASP A 39 -6.06 7.17 -0.99
N PHE A 40 -6.65 7.97 -0.11
CA PHE A 40 -6.71 7.70 1.33
C PHE A 40 -7.99 6.97 1.71
N SER A 41 -9.09 7.17 0.97
CA SER A 41 -10.40 6.58 1.28
C SER A 41 -10.69 5.26 0.56
N GLY A 42 -9.78 4.80 -0.33
CA GLY A 42 -10.00 3.66 -1.21
C GLY A 42 -10.95 3.96 -2.37
N ARG A 43 -10.96 5.21 -2.89
CA ARG A 43 -11.84 5.68 -3.95
C ARG A 43 -11.78 4.81 -5.20
N ALA A 44 -10.57 4.47 -5.66
CA ALA A 44 -10.38 3.67 -6.87
C ALA A 44 -11.00 2.27 -6.70
N ASN A 45 -10.67 1.59 -5.60
CA ASN A 45 -11.22 0.29 -5.26
C ASN A 45 -12.76 0.30 -5.09
N ARG A 46 -13.31 1.40 -4.58
CA ARG A 46 -14.77 1.55 -4.36
C ARG A 46 -15.54 2.01 -5.60
N GLY A 47 -14.85 2.31 -6.71
CA GLY A 47 -15.44 2.81 -7.95
C GLY A 47 -16.02 4.22 -7.78
N LEU A 48 -15.38 5.06 -6.96
CA LEU A 48 -15.79 6.45 -6.69
C LEU A 48 -14.98 7.47 -7.49
N GLU A 49 -14.17 7.01 -8.46
CA GLU A 49 -13.41 7.90 -9.32
C GLU A 49 -14.31 8.76 -10.19
N THR A 50 -13.86 9.98 -10.41
CA THR A 50 -14.55 11.02 -11.18
C THR A 50 -13.67 11.51 -12.31
N ASP A 51 -14.17 12.44 -13.12
CA ASP A 51 -13.39 13.12 -14.16
C ASP A 51 -12.45 14.23 -13.61
N GLY A 52 -12.37 14.38 -12.28
CA GLY A 52 -11.53 15.38 -11.63
C GLY A 52 -12.11 16.80 -11.61
N ALA A 53 -13.33 17.02 -12.12
CA ALA A 53 -13.99 18.33 -12.08
C ALA A 53 -14.48 18.72 -10.68
N ASP A 54 -14.83 17.73 -9.85
CA ASP A 54 -15.30 17.93 -8.48
C ASP A 54 -14.17 18.30 -7.49
N VAL A 55 -12.91 18.15 -7.90
CA VAL A 55 -11.70 18.37 -7.09
C VAL A 55 -11.66 19.78 -6.48
N GLU A 56 -12.18 20.78 -7.19
CA GLU A 56 -12.28 22.16 -6.69
C GLU A 56 -13.06 22.26 -5.36
N ASN A 57 -14.09 21.41 -5.20
CA ASN A 57 -14.98 21.41 -4.04
C ASN A 57 -14.60 20.38 -2.97
N ARG A 58 -13.59 19.53 -3.22
CA ARG A 58 -13.19 18.50 -2.26
C ARG A 58 -12.63 19.08 -0.98
N ARG A 59 -12.83 18.39 0.13
CA ARG A 59 -12.32 18.85 1.43
C ARG A 59 -10.80 18.65 1.51
N LEU A 60 -10.10 19.66 2.04
CA LEU A 60 -8.73 19.51 2.53
C LEU A 60 -8.79 19.18 4.03
N TYR A 61 -8.05 18.17 4.43
CA TYR A 61 -7.99 17.72 5.82
C TYR A 61 -6.67 18.15 6.42
N ALA A 62 -6.69 19.12 7.34
CA ALA A 62 -5.52 19.39 8.17
C ALA A 62 -5.25 18.17 9.05
N VAL A 63 -4.00 17.72 9.11
CA VAL A 63 -3.58 16.56 9.87
C VAL A 63 -2.30 16.86 10.65
N ASP A 64 -2.24 16.38 11.89
CA ASP A 64 -1.09 16.43 12.78
C ASP A 64 -1.00 15.13 13.59
N ARG A 65 -0.04 15.05 14.50
CA ARG A 65 0.22 13.87 15.34
C ARG A 65 -0.93 13.51 16.30
N ASP A 66 -1.87 14.41 16.54
CA ASP A 66 -2.94 14.28 17.53
C ASP A 66 -4.32 14.03 16.90
N CYS A 67 -4.47 14.20 15.57
CA CYS A 67 -5.76 14.08 14.89
C CYS A 67 -5.80 13.12 13.69
N ASP A 68 -4.75 12.34 13.43
CA ASP A 68 -4.69 11.43 12.28
C ASP A 68 -5.83 10.40 12.24
N ASP A 69 -6.15 9.75 13.38
CA ASP A 69 -7.30 8.82 13.46
C ASP A 69 -8.65 9.55 13.23
N ALA A 70 -8.82 10.76 13.80
CA ALA A 70 -10.02 11.55 13.58
C ALA A 70 -10.18 12.04 12.12
N VAL A 71 -9.07 12.18 11.38
CA VAL A 71 -9.09 12.47 9.95
C VAL A 71 -9.45 11.22 9.15
N MET A 72 -8.91 10.05 9.52
CA MET A 72 -9.27 8.75 8.93
C MET A 72 -10.78 8.47 9.02
N GLU A 73 -11.35 8.60 10.22
CA GLU A 73 -12.80 8.45 10.43
C GLU A 73 -13.61 9.41 9.54
N LYS A 74 -13.21 10.69 9.45
CA LYS A 74 -13.90 11.70 8.62
C LYS A 74 -13.81 11.44 7.13
N ILE A 75 -12.69 10.89 6.66
CA ILE A 75 -12.50 10.50 5.25
C ILE A 75 -13.37 9.29 4.91
N GLY A 76 -13.69 8.42 5.87
CA GLY A 76 -14.51 7.24 5.67
C GLY A 76 -13.75 6.18 4.87
N VAL A 77 -12.58 5.80 5.39
CA VAL A 77 -11.67 4.85 4.76
C VAL A 77 -12.31 3.47 4.72
N SER A 78 -12.43 2.91 3.51
CA SER A 78 -12.86 1.52 3.35
C SER A 78 -12.25 0.87 2.12
N VAL A 79 -12.20 -0.45 2.13
CA VAL A 79 -11.75 -1.28 1.00
C VAL A 79 -12.72 -2.42 0.79
N ARG A 80 -13.01 -2.71 -0.48
CA ARG A 80 -13.80 -3.86 -0.92
C ARG A 80 -12.85 -4.94 -1.42
N ILE A 81 -12.86 -6.08 -0.75
CA ILE A 81 -12.00 -7.22 -1.07
C ILE A 81 -12.83 -8.50 -1.25
N PRO A 82 -12.42 -9.44 -2.10
CA PRO A 82 -13.15 -10.69 -2.30
C PRO A 82 -13.13 -11.59 -1.04
N SER A 83 -14.24 -12.26 -0.72
CA SER A 83 -14.36 -13.06 0.52
C SER A 83 -13.57 -14.37 0.53
N ALA A 84 -13.45 -15.04 -0.61
CA ALA A 84 -12.81 -16.35 -0.75
C ALA A 84 -12.32 -16.55 -2.20
N GLY A 85 -11.39 -15.71 -2.66
CA GLY A 85 -10.83 -15.75 -4.01
C GLY A 85 -11.51 -14.80 -5.02
N PRO A 86 -10.99 -14.68 -6.25
CA PRO A 86 -11.29 -13.56 -7.16
C PRO A 86 -12.76 -13.43 -7.60
N SER A 87 -13.51 -14.53 -7.60
CA SER A 87 -14.92 -14.58 -8.06
C SER A 87 -15.94 -14.51 -6.92
N SER A 88 -15.46 -14.37 -5.67
CA SER A 88 -16.29 -14.32 -4.48
C SER A 88 -16.95 -12.95 -4.28
N PRO A 89 -18.06 -12.89 -3.51
CA PRO A 89 -18.67 -11.62 -3.16
C PRO A 89 -17.67 -10.70 -2.46
N LEU A 90 -17.69 -9.42 -2.82
CA LEU A 90 -16.86 -8.40 -2.18
C LEU A 90 -17.39 -8.09 -0.78
N VAL A 91 -16.49 -8.05 0.18
CA VAL A 91 -16.75 -7.58 1.54
C VAL A 91 -16.08 -6.24 1.75
N GLU A 92 -16.84 -5.31 2.31
CA GLU A 92 -16.34 -3.99 2.68
C GLU A 92 -15.74 -4.04 4.10
N LEU A 93 -14.47 -3.68 4.20
CA LEU A 93 -13.77 -3.44 5.47
C LEU A 93 -13.63 -1.93 5.64
N GLY A 94 -14.15 -1.40 6.74
CA GLY A 94 -14.04 0.02 7.10
C GLY A 94 -13.05 0.24 8.24
N PHE A 95 -12.26 1.30 8.15
CA PHE A 95 -11.20 1.65 9.08
C PHE A 95 -11.42 3.07 9.60
N ASN A 96 -11.54 3.20 10.91
CA ASN A 96 -11.73 4.50 11.58
C ASN A 96 -10.44 4.98 12.25
N GLU A 97 -9.56 4.05 12.61
CA GLU A 97 -8.26 4.30 13.23
C GLU A 97 -7.21 3.33 12.68
N LEU A 98 -5.93 3.66 12.84
CA LEU A 98 -4.85 2.82 12.28
C LEU A 98 -4.81 1.40 12.88
N GLU A 99 -5.29 1.23 14.11
CA GLU A 99 -5.35 -0.08 14.77
C GLU A 99 -6.34 -1.02 14.07
N ASP A 100 -7.30 -0.50 13.31
CA ASP A 100 -8.26 -1.31 12.57
C ASP A 100 -7.61 -2.16 11.46
N PHE A 101 -6.38 -1.85 11.05
CA PHE A 101 -5.58 -2.68 10.14
C PHE A 101 -4.91 -3.88 10.84
N HIS A 102 -4.93 -3.94 12.17
CA HIS A 102 -4.34 -5.05 12.91
C HIS A 102 -5.15 -6.35 12.66
N PRO A 103 -4.50 -7.52 12.48
CA PRO A 103 -5.18 -8.79 12.19
C PRO A 103 -6.25 -9.14 13.20
N GLU A 104 -6.04 -8.81 14.48
CA GLU A 104 -7.05 -9.04 15.52
C GLU A 104 -8.31 -8.20 15.30
N GLN A 105 -8.15 -6.92 14.97
CA GLN A 105 -9.30 -6.04 14.71
C GLN A 105 -10.06 -6.51 13.48
N ILE A 106 -9.35 -6.89 12.42
CA ILE A 106 -9.95 -7.46 11.22
C ILE A 106 -10.70 -8.75 11.55
N TYR A 107 -10.10 -9.65 12.34
CA TYR A 107 -10.72 -10.90 12.75
C TYR A 107 -12.02 -10.69 13.54
N TYR A 108 -12.03 -9.73 14.47
CA TYR A 108 -13.20 -9.44 15.28
C TYR A 108 -14.32 -8.73 14.51
N ARG A 109 -13.97 -7.71 13.72
CA ARG A 109 -14.94 -6.82 13.06
C ARG A 109 -15.45 -7.35 11.73
N SER A 110 -14.64 -8.12 11.00
CA SER A 110 -15.00 -8.57 9.66
C SER A 110 -16.07 -9.68 9.69
N PRO A 111 -17.10 -9.58 8.84
CA PRO A 111 -18.09 -10.64 8.68
C PRO A 111 -17.49 -11.92 8.08
N LEU A 112 -16.34 -11.84 7.40
CA LEU A 112 -15.65 -12.98 6.79
C LEU A 112 -15.32 -14.07 7.82
N PHE A 113 -14.95 -13.68 9.02
CA PHE A 113 -14.56 -14.62 10.07
C PHE A 113 -15.72 -15.07 10.93
N LYS A 114 -16.96 -14.57 10.74
CA LYS A 114 -18.08 -14.88 11.63
C LYS A 114 -18.37 -16.38 11.68
N ILE A 115 -18.47 -17.03 10.53
CA ILE A 115 -18.74 -18.47 10.44
C ILE A 115 -17.58 -19.26 11.04
N LEU A 116 -16.33 -18.92 10.70
CA LEU A 116 -15.14 -19.60 11.22
C LEU A 116 -15.01 -19.44 12.75
N LYS A 117 -15.33 -18.26 13.30
CA LYS A 117 -15.40 -17.99 14.75
C LYS A 117 -16.43 -18.90 15.43
N GLU A 118 -17.63 -18.98 14.87
CA GLU A 118 -18.71 -19.81 15.41
C GLU A 118 -18.34 -21.30 15.37
N THR A 119 -17.76 -21.77 14.26
CA THR A 119 -17.28 -23.14 14.10
C THR A 119 -16.16 -23.46 15.08
N ARG A 120 -15.14 -22.59 15.20
CA ARG A 120 -14.05 -22.74 16.18
C ARG A 120 -14.59 -22.87 17.59
N ARG A 121 -15.52 -21.99 17.99
CA ARG A 121 -16.16 -22.01 19.33
C ARG A 121 -16.93 -23.31 19.57
N LYS A 122 -17.65 -23.83 18.57
CA LYS A 122 -18.40 -25.08 18.69
C LYS A 122 -17.50 -26.31 18.75
N LEU A 123 -16.37 -26.30 18.04
CA LEU A 123 -15.36 -27.36 18.11
C LEU A 123 -14.63 -27.38 19.46
N LEU A 124 -14.44 -26.23 20.10
CA LEU A 124 -13.82 -26.13 21.43
C LEU A 124 -14.76 -26.53 22.57
N ASN A 125 -16.08 -26.58 22.34
CA ASN A 125 -17.06 -26.94 23.34
C ASN A 125 -17.38 -28.46 23.26
N PRO A 126 -17.10 -29.26 24.31
CA PRO A 126 -17.34 -30.70 24.32
C PRO A 126 -18.77 -31.11 23.95
N ASP A 127 -19.77 -30.33 24.37
CA ASP A 127 -21.19 -30.64 24.15
C ASP A 127 -21.62 -30.48 22.68
N THR A 128 -20.95 -29.60 21.94
CA THR A 128 -21.26 -29.31 20.52
C THR A 128 -20.24 -29.90 19.56
N PHE A 129 -19.19 -30.54 20.08
CA PHE A 129 -18.09 -31.08 19.30
C PHE A 129 -18.56 -32.16 18.33
N ALA A 130 -19.23 -33.21 18.83
CA ALA A 130 -19.65 -34.35 18.01
C ALA A 130 -20.56 -33.94 16.84
N GLU A 131 -21.53 -33.05 17.07
CA GLU A 131 -22.42 -32.54 16.04
C GLU A 131 -21.66 -31.72 14.98
N THR A 132 -20.68 -30.92 15.41
CA THR A 132 -19.92 -30.05 14.52
C THR A 132 -18.87 -30.85 13.73
N ALA A 133 -18.19 -31.81 14.37
CA ALA A 133 -17.24 -32.72 13.75
C ALA A 133 -17.90 -33.61 12.70
N ALA A 134 -19.12 -34.12 12.96
CA ALA A 134 -19.88 -34.90 11.99
C ALA A 134 -20.12 -34.16 10.67
N ARG A 135 -20.29 -32.82 10.71
CA ARG A 135 -20.46 -31.98 9.51
C ARG A 135 -19.18 -31.90 8.65
N PHE A 136 -18.01 -32.13 9.24
CA PHE A 136 -16.74 -32.27 8.51
C PHE A 136 -16.55 -33.70 7.97
N SER A 137 -17.19 -34.71 8.57
CA SER A 137 -17.12 -36.12 8.17
C SER A 137 -18.16 -36.54 7.10
N GLU A 138 -19.26 -35.81 6.94
CA GLU A 138 -20.40 -36.21 6.08
C GLU A 138 -20.21 -36.03 4.55
N LYS A 139 -19.00 -35.69 4.06
CA LYS A 139 -18.65 -35.80 2.63
C LYS A 139 -17.59 -36.90 2.46
N PRO A 140 -17.88 -38.03 1.78
CA PRO A 140 -16.87 -39.04 1.49
C PRO A 140 -15.77 -38.41 0.63
N LEU A 141 -14.50 -38.65 0.99
CA LEU A 141 -13.41 -38.60 0.03
C LEU A 141 -13.85 -39.40 -1.20
N ALA A 142 -13.81 -38.76 -2.37
CA ALA A 142 -13.91 -39.49 -3.63
C ALA A 142 -12.91 -40.65 -3.58
N ALA A 143 -13.42 -41.85 -3.90
CA ALA A 143 -12.70 -43.11 -3.79
C ALA A 143 -11.31 -43.05 -4.47
N PRO A 144 -10.35 -43.91 -4.05
CA PRO A 144 -9.09 -44.06 -4.77
C PRO A 144 -9.40 -44.39 -6.22
N HIS A 145 -8.89 -43.60 -7.16
CA HIS A 145 -8.91 -43.95 -8.57
C HIS A 145 -8.19 -45.30 -8.72
N GLU A 146 -8.95 -46.37 -9.01
CA GLU A 146 -8.39 -47.61 -9.51
C GLU A 146 -7.64 -47.31 -10.81
N GLU A 147 -6.35 -47.63 -10.81
CA GLU A 147 -5.49 -47.57 -11.98
C GLU A 147 -6.04 -48.44 -13.12
N PRO A 148 -6.20 -47.93 -14.34
CA PRO A 148 -6.25 -48.77 -15.51
C PRO A 148 -4.84 -49.26 -15.82
N VAL A 149 -4.65 -50.58 -15.76
CA VAL A 149 -3.45 -51.28 -16.22
C VAL A 149 -3.08 -50.83 -17.63
N ALA A 150 -1.85 -50.34 -17.79
CA ALA A 150 -1.31 -49.84 -19.04
C ALA A 150 -1.05 -50.95 -20.09
N SER A 151 -1.36 -50.65 -21.35
CA SER A 151 -0.74 -51.24 -22.53
C SER A 151 0.01 -50.14 -23.31
N THR A 152 1.35 -50.20 -23.21
CA THR A 152 2.39 -49.76 -24.15
C THR A 152 2.31 -48.39 -24.85
N GLY A 153 3.34 -47.55 -24.67
CA GLY A 153 3.85 -46.69 -25.75
C GLY A 153 4.50 -45.34 -25.40
N LYS A 154 5.80 -45.35 -25.05
CA LYS A 154 6.86 -44.33 -25.30
C LYS A 154 6.55 -42.82 -25.15
N ALA A 155 7.27 -42.17 -24.22
CA ALA A 155 8.27 -41.11 -24.40
C ALA A 155 8.24 -40.05 -23.26
N ARG A 156 9.43 -39.59 -22.85
CA ARG A 156 9.74 -38.96 -21.55
C ARG A 156 10.21 -37.51 -21.74
N LYS A 157 9.72 -36.56 -20.90
CA LYS A 157 10.37 -35.30 -20.44
C LYS A 157 9.54 -34.61 -19.31
N PRO A 158 10.07 -33.63 -18.55
CA PRO A 158 10.37 -33.73 -17.10
C PRO A 158 9.25 -33.31 -16.13
N GLN A 159 9.41 -33.74 -14.88
CA GLN A 159 8.49 -33.68 -13.74
C GLN A 159 8.26 -32.27 -13.18
N ALA A 160 7.00 -31.97 -12.88
CA ALA A 160 6.55 -30.94 -11.94
C ALA A 160 6.13 -31.60 -10.61
N VAL A 161 6.27 -30.86 -9.52
CA VAL A 161 6.01 -31.25 -8.12
C VAL A 161 4.49 -31.30 -7.84
N PRO A 162 3.94 -32.24 -7.04
CA PRO A 162 2.49 -32.28 -6.77
C PRO A 162 2.05 -31.13 -5.85
N GLY A 163 0.93 -30.51 -6.22
CA GLY A 163 0.38 -29.30 -5.64
C GLY A 163 -0.35 -29.46 -4.31
N VAL A 164 -0.36 -28.33 -3.60
CA VAL A 164 -1.09 -28.01 -2.39
C VAL A 164 -2.60 -27.96 -2.69
N THR A 165 -3.41 -28.64 -1.89
CA THR A 165 -4.88 -28.47 -1.88
C THR A 165 -5.23 -27.02 -1.52
N SER A 166 -6.03 -26.37 -2.36
CA SER A 166 -6.32 -24.95 -2.24
C SER A 166 -7.31 -24.66 -1.11
N SER A 167 -7.11 -23.54 -0.41
CA SER A 167 -7.98 -23.05 0.66
C SER A 167 -9.38 -22.65 0.19
N SER A 168 -9.60 -22.46 -1.13
CA SER A 168 -10.92 -22.10 -1.66
C SER A 168 -11.90 -23.27 -1.60
N ASP A 169 -11.43 -24.51 -1.76
CA ASP A 169 -12.29 -25.70 -1.80
C ASP A 169 -12.96 -25.97 -0.43
N LEU A 170 -12.32 -25.59 0.67
CA LEU A 170 -12.90 -25.68 2.03
C LEU A 170 -13.87 -24.53 2.32
N LEU A 171 -13.63 -23.34 1.78
CA LEU A 171 -14.51 -22.18 1.97
C LEU A 171 -15.84 -22.36 1.22
N ASP A 172 -15.80 -22.88 0.00
CA ASP A 172 -17.01 -23.22 -0.76
C ASP A 172 -17.81 -24.34 -0.06
N GLN A 173 -17.13 -25.32 0.55
CA GLN A 173 -17.77 -26.37 1.35
C GLN A 173 -18.47 -25.82 2.61
N ILE A 174 -17.89 -24.81 3.26
CA ILE A 174 -18.46 -24.17 4.46
C ILE A 174 -19.64 -23.24 4.09
N LEU A 175 -19.56 -22.54 2.96
CA LEU A 175 -20.61 -21.65 2.45
C LEU A 175 -21.87 -22.42 2.03
N GLU A 176 -21.74 -23.57 1.38
CA GLU A 176 -22.88 -24.43 1.02
C GLU A 176 -23.58 -25.00 2.26
N ALA A 177 -22.82 -25.37 3.30
CA ALA A 177 -23.34 -25.94 4.55
C ALA A 177 -24.11 -24.94 5.44
N GLY A 178 -24.01 -23.63 5.16
CA GLY A 178 -24.64 -22.56 5.95
C GLY A 178 -26.12 -22.30 5.67
N SER A 179 -26.77 -23.05 4.76
CA SER A 179 -28.09 -22.72 4.21
C SER A 179 -29.29 -23.53 4.74
N GLY A 180 -29.13 -24.30 5.83
CA GLY A 180 -30.21 -25.12 6.42
C GLY A 180 -31.06 -24.40 7.49
N THR A 181 -32.38 -24.42 7.33
CA THR A 181 -33.42 -23.89 8.26
C THR A 181 -33.58 -24.74 9.54
N PRO A 182 -33.99 -24.19 10.71
CA PRO A 182 -34.11 -24.94 11.95
C PRO A 182 -35.52 -25.56 12.15
N GLY A 183 -35.57 -26.77 12.72
CA GLY A 183 -36.79 -27.51 13.08
C GLY A 183 -36.68 -28.25 14.42
N ASP A 184 -37.16 -27.59 15.47
CA ASP A 184 -37.93 -27.98 16.68
C ASP A 184 -37.74 -29.29 17.51
N SER A 185 -37.67 -29.07 18.83
CA SER A 185 -38.12 -29.89 20.01
C SER A 185 -37.56 -31.30 20.26
N GLY A 186 -37.30 -31.82 21.48
CA GLY A 186 -37.51 -31.38 22.86
C GLY A 186 -37.44 -32.57 23.84
N THR A 187 -37.28 -32.26 25.14
CA THR A 187 -37.56 -33.06 26.36
C THR A 187 -36.50 -34.04 26.92
N ALA A 188 -36.23 -33.87 28.22
CA ALA A 188 -35.40 -34.70 29.08
C ALA A 188 -36.26 -35.70 29.88
N HIS A 189 -35.76 -36.93 30.07
CA HIS A 189 -36.27 -37.92 31.04
C HIS A 189 -35.14 -38.84 31.56
N PRO A 190 -35.32 -39.46 32.75
CA PRO A 190 -34.26 -39.76 33.71
C PRO A 190 -33.57 -41.11 33.51
N ALA A 191 -32.33 -41.17 34.02
CA ALA A 191 -31.43 -42.32 34.01
C ALA A 191 -32.11 -43.61 34.50
N THR A 192 -32.12 -44.64 33.65
CA THR A 192 -32.51 -46.01 34.02
C THR A 192 -31.69 -46.99 33.21
N ASP A 193 -30.97 -47.90 33.88
CA ASP A 193 -30.34 -49.20 33.49
C ASP A 193 -29.68 -49.42 32.12
N TRP A 194 -29.98 -48.62 31.10
CA TRP A 194 -29.33 -48.50 29.81
C TRP A 194 -28.00 -47.74 29.89
N ASP A 195 -27.89 -46.75 30.78
CA ASP A 195 -26.63 -46.00 31.00
C ASP A 195 -25.53 -46.91 31.56
N ARG A 196 -25.88 -47.83 32.47
CA ARG A 196 -24.94 -48.80 33.03
C ARG A 196 -24.57 -49.93 32.06
N PHE A 197 -25.45 -50.20 31.08
CA PHE A 197 -25.19 -51.16 30.00
C PHE A 197 -24.34 -50.53 28.88
N LEU A 198 -24.49 -49.22 28.64
CA LEU A 198 -23.62 -48.43 27.75
C LEU A 198 -22.21 -48.25 28.34
N ASP A 199 -22.08 -48.00 29.65
CA ASP A 199 -20.75 -47.89 30.29
C ASP A 199 -19.94 -49.21 30.24
N ASP A 200 -20.58 -50.37 30.42
CA ASP A 200 -19.90 -51.68 30.35
C ASP A 200 -19.56 -52.11 28.91
N LEU A 201 -20.28 -51.59 27.90
CA LEU A 201 -20.05 -51.90 26.48
C LEU A 201 -19.08 -50.93 25.80
N VAL A 202 -19.02 -49.68 26.28
CA VAL A 202 -18.23 -48.59 25.69
C VAL A 202 -16.98 -48.25 26.51
N GLY A 203 -16.90 -48.71 27.77
CA GLY A 203 -15.71 -48.57 28.63
C GLY A 203 -14.37 -49.05 28.00
N PRO A 204 -14.33 -50.12 27.18
CA PRO A 204 -13.12 -50.54 26.47
C PRO A 204 -12.89 -49.85 25.10
N TYR A 205 -13.85 -49.03 24.64
CA TYR A 205 -13.83 -48.37 23.31
C TYR A 205 -13.90 -46.84 23.37
N LEU A 206 -13.80 -46.23 24.57
CA LEU A 206 -13.42 -44.83 24.70
C LEU A 206 -11.97 -44.67 24.25
N VAL A 207 -11.80 -44.44 22.95
CA VAL A 207 -10.51 -44.28 22.31
C VAL A 207 -9.86 -42.97 22.82
N PRO A 208 -8.56 -42.99 23.17
CA PRO A 208 -7.75 -41.80 23.48
C PRO A 208 -7.60 -40.75 22.35
N ASP A 209 -8.47 -40.74 21.32
CA ASP A 209 -8.29 -39.96 20.09
C ASP A 209 -9.32 -38.83 19.88
N ILE A 210 -10.32 -38.65 20.74
CA ILE A 210 -11.27 -37.52 20.62
C ILE A 210 -10.54 -36.19 20.78
N GLU A 211 -9.63 -36.08 21.76
CA GLU A 211 -8.83 -34.86 21.98
C GLU A 211 -7.92 -34.57 20.78
N LYS A 212 -7.28 -35.59 20.19
CA LYS A 212 -6.43 -35.40 19.00
C LYS A 212 -7.22 -35.05 17.76
N GLU A 213 -8.40 -35.63 17.57
CA GLU A 213 -9.31 -35.29 16.48
C GLU A 213 -9.85 -33.86 16.64
N GLN A 214 -10.19 -33.47 17.88
CA GLN A 214 -10.58 -32.11 18.23
C GLN A 214 -9.47 -31.10 17.92
N ASP A 215 -8.25 -31.36 18.39
CA ASP A 215 -7.08 -30.52 18.11
C ASP A 215 -6.81 -30.41 16.60
N ALA A 216 -6.97 -31.51 15.85
CA ALA A 216 -6.79 -31.52 14.41
C ALA A 216 -7.84 -30.66 13.67
N LEU A 217 -9.11 -30.74 14.08
CA LEU A 217 -10.21 -29.95 13.49
C LEU A 217 -10.08 -28.46 13.85
N VAL A 218 -9.79 -28.13 15.11
CA VAL A 218 -9.52 -26.74 15.53
C VAL A 218 -8.32 -26.19 14.77
N GLY A 219 -7.24 -26.96 14.65
CA GLY A 219 -6.07 -26.58 13.87
C GLY A 219 -6.38 -26.38 12.38
N SER A 220 -7.34 -27.11 11.82
CA SER A 220 -7.82 -26.89 10.44
C SER A 220 -8.52 -25.54 10.30
N VAL A 221 -9.39 -25.19 11.24
CA VAL A 221 -10.09 -23.91 11.25
C VAL A 221 -9.10 -22.76 11.44
N ASP A 222 -8.12 -22.91 12.33
CA ASP A 222 -7.09 -21.88 12.58
C ASP A 222 -6.21 -21.67 11.33
N ARG A 223 -5.84 -22.74 10.61
CA ARG A 223 -5.18 -22.62 9.30
C ARG A 223 -6.04 -21.89 8.26
N SER A 224 -7.34 -22.13 8.23
CA SER A 224 -8.25 -21.40 7.33
C SER A 224 -8.37 -19.93 7.70
N ILE A 225 -8.46 -19.60 9.00
CA ILE A 225 -8.46 -18.22 9.50
C ILE A 225 -7.17 -17.51 9.08
N ALA A 226 -6.01 -18.12 9.36
CA ALA A 226 -4.70 -17.60 8.98
C ALA A 226 -4.58 -17.38 7.47
N GLY A 227 -5.01 -18.35 6.64
CA GLY A 227 -4.97 -18.23 5.18
C GLY A 227 -5.83 -17.09 4.62
N ILE A 228 -7.03 -16.89 5.16
CA ILE A 228 -7.90 -15.76 4.77
C ILE A 228 -7.29 -14.45 5.22
N MET A 229 -6.83 -14.35 6.48
CA MET A 229 -6.17 -13.16 6.99
C MET A 229 -4.97 -12.78 6.11
N ASN A 230 -4.14 -13.75 5.77
CA ASN A 230 -2.99 -13.55 4.90
C ASN A 230 -3.37 -13.04 3.51
N SER A 231 -4.50 -13.48 2.97
CA SER A 231 -5.01 -13.02 1.68
C SER A 231 -5.53 -11.58 1.75
N ILE A 232 -6.10 -11.17 2.89
CA ILE A 232 -6.55 -9.78 3.14
C ILE A 232 -5.34 -8.85 3.23
N LEU A 233 -4.37 -9.18 4.09
CA LEU A 233 -3.19 -8.34 4.35
C LEU A 233 -2.32 -8.13 3.11
N HIS A 234 -2.26 -9.11 2.22
CA HIS A 234 -1.49 -9.05 0.98
C HIS A 234 -2.31 -8.62 -0.25
N HIS A 235 -3.57 -8.22 -0.07
CA HIS A 235 -4.34 -7.66 -1.17
C HIS A 235 -3.80 -6.29 -1.53
N HIS A 236 -3.50 -6.06 -2.82
CA HIS A 236 -2.88 -4.82 -3.32
C HIS A 236 -3.58 -3.55 -2.81
N ASP A 237 -4.91 -3.47 -2.94
CA ASP A 237 -5.65 -2.28 -2.53
C ASP A 237 -5.68 -2.08 -1.00
N PHE A 238 -5.64 -3.18 -0.24
CA PHE A 238 -5.55 -3.12 1.22
C PHE A 238 -4.17 -2.57 1.62
N GLN A 239 -3.09 -3.13 1.05
CA GLN A 239 -1.73 -2.67 1.29
C GLN A 239 -1.52 -1.21 0.87
N ALA A 240 -2.09 -0.77 -0.25
CA ALA A 240 -1.95 0.61 -0.73
C ALA A 240 -2.52 1.62 0.28
N ILE A 241 -3.72 1.35 0.80
CA ILE A 241 -4.36 2.20 1.81
C ILE A 241 -3.60 2.13 3.14
N GLU A 242 -3.27 0.92 3.62
CA GLU A 242 -2.54 0.73 4.87
C GLU A 242 -1.17 1.43 4.82
N ALA A 243 -0.42 1.27 3.71
CA ALA A 243 0.88 1.90 3.52
C ALA A 243 0.81 3.42 3.55
N ASN A 244 -0.21 4.02 2.91
CA ASN A 244 -0.43 5.46 2.92
C ASN A 244 -0.63 5.99 4.35
N TRP A 245 -1.51 5.34 5.12
CA TRP A 245 -1.82 5.77 6.49
C TRP A 245 -0.68 5.52 7.48
N ARG A 246 0.00 4.37 7.38
CA ARG A 246 1.18 4.08 8.23
C ARG A 246 2.34 5.01 7.92
N ALA A 247 2.60 5.29 6.65
CA ALA A 247 3.65 6.23 6.25
C ALA A 247 3.31 7.67 6.66
N LEU A 248 2.05 8.08 6.56
CA LEU A 248 1.59 9.36 7.08
C LEU A 248 1.85 9.46 8.59
N ARG A 249 1.41 8.48 9.38
CA ARG A 249 1.68 8.44 10.83
C ARG A 249 3.17 8.46 11.13
N PHE A 250 3.98 7.73 10.36
CA PHE A 250 5.43 7.70 10.48
C PHE A 250 6.02 9.11 10.33
N VAL A 251 5.56 9.89 9.35
CA VAL A 251 6.05 11.23 9.04
C VAL A 251 5.56 12.28 10.05
N ILE A 252 4.26 12.37 10.32
CA ILE A 252 3.68 13.41 11.20
C ILE A 252 4.19 13.31 12.65
N ARG A 253 4.55 12.10 13.10
CA ARG A 253 5.17 11.88 14.43
C ARG A 253 6.65 12.29 14.48
N ARG A 254 7.28 12.54 13.34
CA ARG A 254 8.72 12.84 13.20
C ARG A 254 9.00 14.26 12.69
N ILE A 255 7.97 15.05 12.45
CA ILE A 255 8.05 16.48 12.13
C ILE A 255 7.28 17.30 13.17
N ASP A 256 7.68 18.55 13.35
CA ASP A 256 7.06 19.42 14.35
C ASP A 256 5.88 20.21 13.76
N THR A 257 4.74 19.54 13.64
CA THR A 257 3.49 20.15 13.17
C THR A 257 2.96 21.17 14.18
N GLY A 258 2.51 22.33 13.71
CA GLY A 258 1.97 23.41 14.53
C GLY A 258 1.68 24.64 13.68
N GLU A 259 1.82 25.83 14.26
CA GLU A 259 1.57 27.09 13.53
C GLU A 259 2.54 27.28 12.36
N ASN A 260 3.81 26.88 12.52
CA ASN A 260 4.88 27.10 11.54
C ASN A 260 5.01 25.99 10.49
N LEU A 261 4.51 24.78 10.74
CA LEU A 261 4.54 23.67 9.78
C LEU A 261 3.19 22.98 9.81
N GLN A 262 2.52 22.93 8.67
CA GLN A 262 1.17 22.41 8.56
C GLN A 262 1.12 21.33 7.48
N VAL A 263 0.42 20.23 7.74
CA VAL A 263 0.21 19.15 6.77
C VAL A 263 -1.27 19.05 6.44
N TYR A 264 -1.58 18.96 5.15
CA TYR A 264 -2.92 18.80 4.64
C TYR A 264 -3.00 17.58 3.74
N LEU A 265 -4.09 16.83 3.85
CA LEU A 265 -4.43 15.73 2.95
C LEU A 265 -5.49 16.16 1.95
N LEU A 266 -5.33 15.70 0.71
CA LEU A 266 -6.37 15.71 -0.31
C LEU A 266 -6.58 14.28 -0.82
N ASP A 267 -7.77 13.75 -0.57
CA ASP A 267 -8.18 12.43 -1.06
C ASP A 267 -8.48 12.50 -2.57
N LEU A 268 -7.56 11.97 -3.37
CA LEU A 268 -7.51 12.12 -4.81
C LEU A 268 -6.77 10.93 -5.44
N THR A 269 -7.40 10.22 -6.37
CA THR A 269 -6.70 9.14 -7.08
C THR A 269 -5.75 9.69 -8.15
N ARG A 270 -4.82 8.84 -8.61
CA ARG A 270 -3.91 9.21 -9.72
C ARG A 270 -4.69 9.54 -10.99
N ALA A 271 -5.75 8.79 -11.29
CA ALA A 271 -6.58 8.99 -12.47
C ALA A 271 -7.31 10.34 -12.39
N GLU A 272 -7.87 10.68 -11.22
CA GLU A 272 -8.54 11.96 -11.00
C GLU A 272 -7.57 13.15 -11.07
N LEU A 273 -6.35 13.01 -10.54
CA LEU A 273 -5.31 14.02 -10.69
C LEU A 273 -4.96 14.23 -12.17
N SER A 274 -4.73 13.15 -12.90
CA SER A 274 -4.40 13.19 -14.34
C SER A 274 -5.50 13.87 -15.14
N ALA A 275 -6.76 13.49 -14.90
CA ALA A 275 -7.92 14.07 -15.55
C ALA A 275 -8.04 15.58 -15.22
N SER A 276 -7.91 15.95 -13.95
CA SER A 276 -8.01 17.34 -13.51
C SER A 276 -6.90 18.24 -14.08
N LEU A 277 -5.67 17.73 -14.21
CA LEU A 277 -4.53 18.47 -14.77
C LEU A 277 -4.59 18.63 -16.30
N THR A 278 -5.31 17.75 -17.00
CA THR A 278 -5.39 17.72 -18.47
C THR A 278 -6.72 18.24 -19.02
N ALA A 279 -7.70 18.53 -18.15
CA ALA A 279 -9.03 19.01 -18.52
C ALA A 279 -9.07 20.44 -19.10
N CYS A 280 -8.07 21.30 -18.81
CA CYS A 280 -8.04 22.68 -19.29
C CYS A 280 -6.78 23.00 -20.08
N GLU A 281 -6.89 23.97 -21.00
CA GLU A 281 -5.75 24.51 -21.74
C GLU A 281 -4.86 25.36 -20.82
N ASP A 282 -5.46 26.37 -20.19
CA ASP A 282 -4.84 27.17 -19.13
C ASP A 282 -4.92 26.42 -17.80
N LEU A 283 -3.76 26.20 -17.18
CA LEU A 283 -3.63 25.51 -15.92
C LEU A 283 -4.28 26.27 -14.77
N ALA A 284 -4.32 27.60 -14.81
CA ALA A 284 -4.98 28.41 -13.79
C ALA A 284 -6.49 28.14 -13.74
N ASP A 285 -7.07 27.60 -14.82
CA ASP A 285 -8.48 27.26 -14.90
C ASP A 285 -8.81 25.83 -14.46
N CYS A 286 -7.81 24.94 -14.34
CA CYS A 286 -8.01 23.56 -13.88
C CYS A 286 -8.57 23.52 -12.45
N ALA A 287 -9.48 22.58 -12.19
CA ALA A 287 -10.13 22.42 -10.88
C ALA A 287 -9.13 22.22 -9.74
N ILE A 288 -8.08 21.41 -9.94
CA ILE A 288 -7.01 21.22 -8.96
C ILE A 288 -6.21 22.51 -8.71
N ALA A 289 -5.87 23.28 -9.75
CA ALA A 289 -5.11 24.51 -9.58
C ALA A 289 -5.93 25.57 -8.84
N LYS A 290 -7.22 25.73 -9.19
CA LYS A 290 -8.19 26.58 -8.48
C LYS A 290 -8.31 26.18 -7.01
N LYS A 291 -8.43 24.88 -6.74
CA LYS A 291 -8.47 24.35 -5.37
C LYS A 291 -7.27 24.81 -4.55
N LEU A 292 -6.08 24.58 -5.09
CA LEU A 292 -4.84 24.82 -4.37
C LEU A 292 -4.52 26.30 -4.25
N ALA A 293 -4.81 27.09 -5.29
CA ALA A 293 -4.69 28.54 -5.25
C ALA A 293 -5.63 29.17 -4.21
N ALA A 294 -6.90 28.73 -4.15
CA ALA A 294 -7.87 29.22 -3.17
C ALA A 294 -7.49 28.81 -1.73
N ALA A 295 -7.04 27.57 -1.52
CA ALA A 295 -6.58 27.11 -0.20
C ALA A 295 -5.30 27.80 0.29
N GLY A 296 -4.51 28.36 -0.62
CA GLY A 296 -3.39 29.24 -0.31
C GLY A 296 -3.79 30.67 0.06
N GLN A 297 -5.07 31.04 -0.03
CA GLN A 297 -5.60 32.36 0.30
C GLN A 297 -6.44 32.26 1.59
N GLU A 298 -5.81 32.08 2.75
CA GLU A 298 -6.54 32.08 4.03
C GLU A 298 -7.07 33.49 4.39
N SER A 299 -8.07 33.54 5.28
CA SER A 299 -8.82 34.76 5.63
C SER A 299 -7.96 35.91 6.20
N SER A 300 -6.72 35.66 6.59
CA SER A 300 -5.75 36.64 7.12
C SER A 300 -4.59 36.99 6.16
N GLY A 301 -4.62 36.49 4.92
CA GLY A 301 -3.60 36.74 3.89
C GLY A 301 -3.25 35.48 3.08
N GLN A 302 -2.46 35.65 2.01
CA GLN A 302 -1.96 34.52 1.22
C GLN A 302 -0.95 33.72 2.03
N VAL A 303 -1.24 32.46 2.34
CA VAL A 303 -0.27 31.49 2.89
C VAL A 303 -0.02 30.41 1.84
N PRO A 304 1.05 30.55 1.02
CA PRO A 304 1.28 29.64 -0.11
C PRO A 304 1.63 28.22 0.34
N TRP A 305 1.38 27.27 -0.55
CA TRP A 305 1.95 25.94 -0.43
C TRP A 305 3.47 25.99 -0.48
N SER A 306 4.12 25.06 0.21
CA SER A 306 5.58 24.93 0.28
C SER A 306 6.07 23.65 -0.38
N LEU A 307 5.24 22.60 -0.36
CA LEU A 307 5.51 21.30 -0.97
C LEU A 307 4.20 20.62 -1.33
N ILE A 308 4.13 20.00 -2.50
CA ILE A 308 3.03 19.15 -2.93
C ILE A 308 3.58 17.74 -3.15
N ALA A 309 3.16 16.78 -2.33
CA ALA A 309 3.53 15.38 -2.45
C ALA A 309 2.37 14.57 -3.04
N GLY A 310 2.59 13.91 -4.18
CA GLY A 310 1.67 12.94 -4.76
C GLY A 310 2.10 11.52 -4.41
N LEU A 311 1.23 10.76 -3.74
CA LEU A 311 1.44 9.36 -3.40
C LEU A 311 1.17 8.44 -4.60
N TYR A 312 1.74 8.79 -5.74
CA TYR A 312 1.60 8.10 -7.02
C TYR A 312 2.97 7.67 -7.53
N THR A 313 2.98 6.63 -8.36
CA THR A 313 4.16 6.16 -9.07
C THR A 313 4.03 6.51 -10.54
N PHE A 314 5.01 7.24 -11.07
CA PHE A 314 5.05 7.63 -12.48
C PHE A 314 6.03 6.77 -13.26
N GLU A 315 5.56 6.30 -14.40
CA GLU A 315 6.31 5.48 -15.34
C GLU A 315 6.89 6.34 -16.46
N LYS A 316 7.82 5.75 -17.22
CA LYS A 316 8.35 6.37 -18.42
C LYS A 316 7.42 6.15 -19.61
N THR A 317 6.18 6.66 -19.51
CA THR A 317 5.16 6.64 -20.57
C THR A 317 4.83 8.05 -21.05
N LYS A 318 4.32 8.19 -22.27
CA LYS A 318 3.86 9.47 -22.81
C LYS A 318 2.75 10.11 -21.96
N SER A 319 1.82 9.30 -21.47
CA SER A 319 0.73 9.78 -20.61
C SER A 319 1.28 10.41 -19.33
N ASP A 320 2.22 9.72 -18.66
CA ASP A 320 2.83 10.22 -17.43
C ASP A 320 3.72 11.43 -17.67
N ALA A 321 4.43 11.45 -18.80
CA ALA A 321 5.21 12.62 -19.21
C ALA A 321 4.32 13.88 -19.29
N VAL A 322 3.12 13.79 -19.89
CA VAL A 322 2.18 14.92 -19.96
C VAL A 322 1.72 15.36 -18.57
N VAL A 323 1.37 14.41 -17.70
CA VAL A 323 0.94 14.72 -16.32
C VAL A 323 2.06 15.38 -15.54
N LEU A 324 3.30 14.90 -15.64
CA LEU A 324 4.47 15.49 -14.97
C LEU A 324 4.79 16.88 -15.48
N ALA A 325 4.66 17.15 -16.79
CA ALA A 325 4.81 18.50 -17.33
C ALA A 325 3.78 19.46 -16.73
N ARG A 326 2.50 19.05 -16.68
CA ARG A 326 1.42 19.84 -16.07
C ARG A 326 1.62 20.02 -14.56
N ALA A 327 2.10 19.00 -13.86
CA ALA A 327 2.43 19.08 -12.43
C ALA A 327 3.60 20.02 -12.15
N GLY A 328 4.62 20.05 -13.01
CA GLY A 328 5.72 21.02 -12.95
C GLY A 328 5.27 22.45 -13.16
N ALA A 329 4.43 22.69 -14.17
CA ALA A 329 3.83 23.99 -14.42
C ALA A 329 2.93 24.44 -13.24
N MET A 330 2.21 23.51 -12.60
CA MET A 330 1.41 23.79 -11.41
C MET A 330 2.32 24.17 -10.24
N GLY A 331 3.45 23.47 -10.10
CA GLY A 331 4.42 23.76 -9.06
C GLY A 331 5.05 25.14 -9.22
N GLU A 332 5.33 25.57 -10.44
CA GLU A 332 5.78 26.94 -10.72
C GLU A 332 4.68 27.98 -10.40
N LEU A 333 3.45 27.75 -10.89
CA LEU A 333 2.31 28.65 -10.66
C LEU A 333 2.03 28.86 -9.16
N LEU A 334 2.11 27.79 -8.36
CA LEU A 334 1.86 27.81 -6.93
C LEU A 334 3.11 28.10 -6.09
N ASN A 335 4.28 28.20 -6.73
CA ASN A 335 5.58 28.30 -6.09
C ASN A 335 5.82 27.17 -5.06
N ALA A 336 5.44 25.94 -5.41
CA ALA A 336 5.52 24.75 -4.55
C ALA A 336 5.86 23.50 -5.38
N PRO A 337 7.02 22.85 -5.20
CA PRO A 337 7.39 21.70 -6.00
C PRO A 337 6.45 20.52 -5.82
N PHE A 338 6.29 19.76 -6.90
CA PHE A 338 5.59 18.48 -6.92
C PHE A 338 6.59 17.33 -6.74
N VAL A 339 6.38 16.49 -5.73
CA VAL A 339 7.21 15.29 -5.48
C VAL A 339 6.37 14.02 -5.50
N ALA A 340 6.87 12.97 -6.15
CA ALA A 340 6.18 11.68 -6.27
C ALA A 340 7.17 10.52 -6.38
N ALA A 341 6.67 9.30 -6.61
CA ALA A 341 7.51 8.12 -6.82
C ALA A 341 7.83 7.91 -8.31
N ALA A 342 9.03 7.38 -8.59
CA ALA A 342 9.39 6.89 -9.92
C ALA A 342 9.21 5.36 -9.99
N ASP A 343 8.68 4.88 -11.10
CA ASP A 343 8.74 3.46 -11.45
C ASP A 343 10.13 3.07 -11.97
N GLY A 344 10.45 1.77 -11.91
CA GLY A 344 11.69 1.22 -12.45
C GLY A 344 11.91 1.51 -13.94
N SER A 345 10.84 1.67 -14.73
CA SER A 345 10.90 2.03 -16.15
C SER A 345 11.66 3.34 -16.41
N VAL A 346 11.66 4.28 -15.46
CA VAL A 346 12.39 5.56 -15.56
C VAL A 346 13.90 5.33 -15.63
N ILE A 347 14.41 4.30 -14.96
CA ILE A 347 15.83 3.90 -14.96
C ILE A 347 16.13 2.71 -15.88
N GLY A 348 15.12 2.22 -16.61
CA GLY A 348 15.20 1.05 -17.48
C GLY A 348 15.28 -0.29 -16.73
N CYS A 349 14.71 -0.35 -15.53
CA CYS A 349 14.65 -1.55 -14.68
C CYS A 349 13.21 -2.04 -14.58
N SER A 350 12.93 -3.31 -14.85
CA SER A 350 11.57 -3.88 -14.70
C SER A 350 11.23 -4.20 -13.24
N ASN A 351 12.20 -4.66 -12.46
CA ASN A 351 12.03 -4.97 -11.05
C ASN A 351 13.36 -4.73 -10.32
N ILE A 352 13.41 -3.66 -9.52
CA ILE A 352 14.63 -3.24 -8.82
C ILE A 352 15.01 -4.19 -7.68
N ALA A 353 14.03 -4.88 -7.09
CA ALA A 353 14.26 -5.83 -6.00
C ALA A 353 14.91 -7.13 -6.49
N GLU A 354 14.54 -7.59 -7.69
CA GLU A 354 15.12 -8.79 -8.31
C GLU A 354 16.43 -8.50 -9.05
N SER A 355 16.55 -7.32 -9.66
CA SER A 355 17.70 -6.93 -10.48
C SER A 355 18.35 -5.61 -10.01
N PRO A 356 18.97 -5.56 -8.83
CA PRO A 356 19.62 -4.35 -8.33
C PRO A 356 20.88 -3.92 -9.09
N ASP A 357 21.53 -4.83 -9.81
CA ASP A 357 22.72 -4.48 -10.59
C ASP A 357 22.33 -3.62 -11.81
N PRO A 358 22.83 -2.38 -11.93
CA PRO A 358 22.54 -1.50 -13.05
C PRO A 358 22.94 -2.03 -14.43
N ASN A 359 23.79 -3.05 -14.50
CA ASN A 359 24.11 -3.76 -15.75
C ASN A 359 22.88 -4.46 -16.36
N GLY A 360 21.94 -4.91 -15.51
CA GLY A 360 20.69 -5.54 -15.93
C GLY A 360 19.59 -4.56 -16.31
N TRP A 361 19.76 -3.25 -16.05
CA TRP A 361 18.75 -2.25 -16.38
C TRP A 361 18.86 -1.86 -17.85
N THR A 362 18.29 -2.72 -18.70
CA THR A 362 18.32 -2.62 -20.16
C THR A 362 16.94 -2.45 -20.78
N THR A 363 15.88 -2.39 -19.97
CA THR A 363 14.52 -2.20 -20.46
C THR A 363 14.43 -0.86 -21.17
N ARG A 364 13.97 -0.89 -22.43
CA ARG A 364 13.78 0.32 -23.24
C ARG A 364 12.30 0.57 -23.44
N PRO A 365 11.80 1.77 -23.15
CA PRO A 365 10.44 2.13 -23.50
C PRO A 365 10.32 2.27 -25.04
N PRO A 366 9.10 2.28 -25.57
CA PRO A 366 8.83 2.74 -26.93
C PRO A 366 9.50 4.09 -27.24
N SER A 367 9.88 4.32 -28.50
CA SER A 367 10.58 5.54 -28.90
C SER A 367 9.76 6.81 -28.63
N GLU A 368 8.43 6.73 -28.75
CA GLU A 368 7.54 7.85 -28.45
C GLU A 368 7.56 8.24 -26.98
N ASP A 369 7.58 7.24 -26.09
CA ASP A 369 7.65 7.43 -24.65
C ASP A 369 9.01 7.99 -24.23
N GLU A 370 10.10 7.48 -24.82
CA GLU A 370 11.44 8.05 -24.61
C GLU A 370 11.49 9.52 -25.04
N ASN A 371 10.98 9.84 -26.23
CA ASN A 371 10.96 11.21 -26.74
C ASN A 371 10.13 12.12 -25.85
N ALA A 372 8.93 11.70 -25.43
CA ALA A 372 8.08 12.46 -24.53
C ALA A 372 8.79 12.75 -23.20
N TRP A 373 9.42 11.73 -22.61
CA TRP A 373 10.21 11.90 -21.38
C TRP A 373 11.35 12.92 -21.55
N GLN A 374 12.11 12.84 -22.64
CA GLN A 374 13.21 13.76 -22.91
C GLN A 374 12.73 15.21 -23.13
N VAL A 375 11.58 15.39 -23.77
CA VAL A 375 10.94 16.70 -23.93
C VAL A 375 10.59 17.28 -22.57
N VAL A 376 9.88 16.53 -21.72
CA VAL A 376 9.49 16.99 -20.37
C VAL A 376 10.71 17.41 -19.57
N ARG A 377 11.77 16.59 -19.54
CA ARG A 377 13.02 16.93 -18.82
C ARG A 377 13.74 18.17 -19.35
N SER A 378 13.44 18.61 -20.58
CA SER A 378 14.03 19.82 -21.16
C SER A 378 13.24 21.10 -20.87
N LEU A 379 12.03 20.98 -20.34
CA LEU A 379 11.19 22.11 -19.94
C LEU A 379 11.75 22.79 -18.68
N PRO A 380 11.69 24.13 -18.55
CA PRO A 380 12.01 24.84 -17.31
C PRO A 380 11.22 24.33 -16.11
N GLU A 381 9.94 24.00 -16.32
CA GLU A 381 8.97 23.51 -15.33
C GLU A 381 9.41 22.19 -14.71
N ALA A 382 10.26 21.42 -15.40
CA ALA A 382 10.82 20.17 -14.88
C ALA A 382 11.62 20.36 -13.58
N ALA A 383 12.14 21.58 -13.34
CA ALA A 383 12.86 21.92 -12.11
C ALA A 383 11.95 21.87 -10.86
N TRP A 384 10.64 21.95 -11.04
CA TRP A 384 9.63 21.88 -9.97
C TRP A 384 9.14 20.46 -9.69
N VAL A 385 9.62 19.46 -10.41
CA VAL A 385 9.19 18.07 -10.26
C VAL A 385 10.34 17.21 -9.75
N GLY A 386 10.08 16.52 -8.64
CA GLY A 386 11.01 15.57 -8.04
C GLY A 386 10.43 14.17 -7.99
N LEU A 387 11.16 13.16 -8.47
CA LEU A 387 10.71 11.76 -8.39
C LEU A 387 11.67 10.94 -7.54
N ALA A 388 11.18 10.27 -6.51
CA ALA A 388 11.99 9.47 -5.59
C ALA A 388 11.76 7.96 -5.78
N MET A 389 12.77 7.15 -5.48
CA MET A 389 12.69 5.68 -5.52
C MET A 389 13.91 5.05 -4.82
N PRO A 390 13.87 3.77 -4.40
CA PRO A 390 12.73 2.87 -4.32
C PRO A 390 11.80 3.17 -3.12
N ARG A 391 10.74 2.36 -2.96
CA ARG A 391 9.85 2.39 -1.79
C ARG A 391 10.59 2.00 -0.50
N PHE A 392 9.98 2.29 0.66
CA PHE A 392 10.55 1.95 1.98
C PHE A 392 9.53 1.28 2.90
N LEU A 393 10.03 0.42 3.79
CA LEU A 393 9.22 -0.41 4.67
C LEU A 393 8.60 0.43 5.78
N VAL A 394 7.30 0.23 6.07
CA VAL A 394 6.58 0.97 7.12
C VAL A 394 5.94 0.12 8.21
N ARG A 395 5.95 -1.21 8.06
CA ARG A 395 5.48 -2.16 9.07
C ARG A 395 6.34 -3.43 9.07
N LEU A 396 6.56 -4.01 10.25
CA LEU A 396 7.10 -5.37 10.38
C LEU A 396 6.00 -6.40 10.13
N PRO A 397 6.32 -7.54 9.49
CA PRO A 397 5.35 -8.62 9.35
C PRO A 397 4.87 -9.10 10.72
N TYR A 398 3.59 -9.44 10.86
CA TYR A 398 3.04 -10.01 12.09
C TYR A 398 3.58 -11.42 12.32
N GLY A 399 3.87 -11.72 13.58
CA GLY A 399 4.48 -12.98 13.98
C GLY A 399 4.98 -12.96 15.43
N GLU A 400 5.27 -14.13 15.98
CA GLU A 400 5.61 -14.31 17.40
C GLU A 400 6.81 -13.45 17.85
N LYS A 401 7.78 -13.24 16.95
CA LYS A 401 9.03 -12.52 17.24
C LYS A 401 8.97 -11.02 16.90
N THR A 402 7.88 -10.56 16.31
CA THR A 402 7.71 -9.19 15.82
C THR A 402 6.51 -8.55 16.50
N ASP A 403 5.33 -8.70 15.91
CA ASP A 403 4.06 -8.18 16.41
C ASP A 403 3.08 -9.35 16.49
N PRO A 404 2.91 -9.96 17.68
CA PRO A 404 2.17 -11.20 17.85
C PRO A 404 0.66 -11.01 17.73
N VAL A 405 -0.03 -12.03 17.23
CA VAL A 405 -1.49 -12.12 17.22
C VAL A 405 -1.90 -13.17 18.24
N ASP A 406 -2.63 -12.75 19.28
CA ASP A 406 -2.95 -13.62 20.42
C ASP A 406 -4.23 -14.45 20.20
N VAL A 407 -5.07 -14.03 19.25
CA VAL A 407 -6.42 -14.57 19.06
C VAL A 407 -6.44 -15.90 18.30
N PHE A 408 -5.47 -16.10 17.41
CA PHE A 408 -5.27 -17.31 16.62
C PHE A 408 -3.79 -17.41 16.20
N ASP A 409 -3.30 -18.63 15.97
CA ASP A 409 -1.92 -18.84 15.53
C ASP A 409 -1.70 -18.23 14.15
N PHE A 410 -0.85 -17.20 14.07
CA PHE A 410 -0.63 -16.42 12.86
C PHE A 410 0.83 -15.99 12.71
N GLU A 411 1.38 -16.35 11.56
CA GLU A 411 2.65 -15.86 11.05
C GLU A 411 2.40 -15.36 9.62
N GLU A 412 2.60 -14.06 9.37
CA GLU A 412 2.25 -13.43 8.08
C GLU A 412 3.13 -13.95 6.93
N MET A 413 4.43 -14.16 7.19
CA MET A 413 5.38 -14.61 6.19
C MET A 413 6.32 -15.70 6.74
N PRO A 414 5.83 -16.94 6.91
CA PRO A 414 6.66 -18.05 7.35
C PRO A 414 7.71 -18.39 6.28
N GLY A 415 8.98 -18.48 6.68
CA GLY A 415 10.08 -18.89 5.81
C GLY A 415 10.74 -17.74 5.05
N ASP A 416 10.89 -17.88 3.73
CA ASP A 416 11.50 -16.85 2.89
C ASP A 416 10.44 -15.82 2.45
N PRO A 417 10.45 -14.59 2.99
CA PRO A 417 9.35 -13.65 2.82
C PRO A 417 9.33 -13.07 1.39
N PRO A 418 8.21 -13.22 0.65
CA PRO A 418 8.06 -12.62 -0.67
C PRO A 418 8.22 -11.10 -0.64
N HIS A 419 8.82 -10.53 -1.69
CA HIS A 419 9.12 -9.09 -1.69
C HIS A 419 7.85 -8.23 -1.61
N ASP A 420 6.84 -8.53 -2.42
CA ASP A 420 5.62 -7.72 -2.54
C ASP A 420 4.65 -7.89 -1.37
N HIS A 421 4.90 -8.88 -0.50
CA HIS A 421 4.10 -9.09 0.71
C HIS A 421 4.47 -8.11 1.83
N TYR A 422 5.66 -7.51 1.77
CA TYR A 422 6.02 -6.43 2.68
C TYR A 422 5.20 -5.16 2.41
N LEU A 423 4.88 -4.43 3.48
CA LEU A 423 4.16 -3.18 3.38
C LEU A 423 5.10 -2.00 3.01
N TRP A 424 5.26 -1.79 1.71
CA TRP A 424 6.10 -0.74 1.14
C TRP A 424 5.35 0.59 0.97
N ALA A 425 5.88 1.65 1.55
CA ALA A 425 5.37 3.01 1.41
C ALA A 425 6.00 3.79 0.24
N ASN A 426 5.21 4.73 -0.28
CA ASN A 426 5.65 5.63 -1.32
C ASN A 426 6.84 6.51 -0.84
N PRO A 427 7.96 6.58 -1.60
CA PRO A 427 9.14 7.34 -1.22
C PRO A 427 8.94 8.86 -1.14
N ALA A 428 7.85 9.42 -1.68
CA ALA A 428 7.51 10.83 -1.50
C ALA A 428 7.40 11.21 -0.01
N PHE A 429 6.96 10.28 0.86
CA PHE A 429 6.96 10.50 2.31
C PHE A 429 8.37 10.72 2.89
N ALA A 430 9.41 10.08 2.34
CA ALA A 430 10.79 10.33 2.77
C ALA A 430 11.23 11.76 2.42
N VAL A 431 10.82 12.27 1.26
CA VAL A 431 11.08 13.67 0.85
C VAL A 431 10.36 14.66 1.76
N VAL A 432 9.08 14.40 2.05
CA VAL A 432 8.28 15.18 3.01
C VAL A 432 8.95 15.23 4.39
N LEU A 433 9.39 14.08 4.89
CA LEU A 433 10.04 13.97 6.20
C LEU A 433 11.34 14.79 6.26
N VAL A 434 12.22 14.61 5.27
CA VAL A 434 13.52 15.29 5.19
C VAL A 434 13.34 16.81 5.13
N LEU A 435 12.43 17.30 4.29
CA LEU A 435 12.16 18.73 4.17
C LEU A 435 11.47 19.29 5.42
N GLY A 436 10.49 18.58 5.98
CA GLY A 436 9.78 19.00 7.19
C GLY A 436 10.69 19.07 8.42
N ARG A 437 11.59 18.10 8.60
CA ARG A 437 12.62 18.12 9.65
C ARG A 437 13.61 19.27 9.46
N ALA A 438 14.06 19.49 8.23
CA ALA A 438 14.99 20.58 7.93
C ALA A 438 14.34 21.95 8.21
N PHE A 439 13.08 22.16 7.81
CA PHE A 439 12.34 23.36 8.15
C PHE A 439 12.17 23.55 9.66
N GLY A 440 11.80 22.50 10.40
CA GLY A 440 11.64 22.57 11.85
C GLY A 440 12.92 23.01 12.60
N ARG A 441 14.11 22.76 12.04
CA ARG A 441 15.39 23.14 12.65
C ARG A 441 15.90 24.52 12.23
N SER A 442 15.75 24.88 10.95
CA SER A 442 16.40 26.07 10.37
C SER A 442 15.44 27.01 9.63
N GLY A 443 14.13 26.80 9.74
CA GLY A 443 13.13 27.56 8.99
C GLY A 443 13.39 27.48 7.48
N TRP A 444 13.26 28.61 6.79
CA TRP A 444 13.45 28.70 5.34
C TRP A 444 14.90 28.54 4.87
N ALA A 445 15.88 28.55 5.78
CA ALA A 445 17.25 28.16 5.49
C ALA A 445 17.45 26.62 5.42
N LEU A 446 16.37 25.84 5.30
CA LEU A 446 16.34 24.36 5.32
C LEU A 446 17.36 23.67 4.41
N MET A 447 17.71 24.27 3.26
CA MET A 447 18.69 23.68 2.34
C MET A 447 20.13 23.71 2.88
N GLN A 448 20.44 24.61 3.83
CA GLN A 448 21.77 24.70 4.44
C GLN A 448 22.00 23.60 5.48
N GLN A 449 20.93 23.07 6.08
CA GLN A 449 20.96 22.04 7.13
C GLN A 449 20.07 20.84 6.76
N LEU A 450 20.07 20.48 5.48
CA LEU A 450 19.31 19.34 4.97
C LEU A 450 19.93 18.03 5.46
N GLU A 451 19.32 17.45 6.49
CA GLU A 451 19.64 16.10 6.95
C GLU A 451 18.79 15.11 6.17
N THR A 452 19.43 14.26 5.39
CA THR A 452 18.74 13.35 4.47
C THR A 452 18.42 11.99 5.09
N LEU A 453 18.73 11.79 6.37
CA LEU A 453 18.53 10.53 7.06
C LEU A 453 17.05 10.29 7.40
N VAL A 454 16.59 9.08 7.14
CA VAL A 454 15.30 8.52 7.53
C VAL A 454 15.58 7.37 8.50
N ASP A 455 15.27 7.56 9.77
CA ASP A 455 15.63 6.69 10.88
C ASP A 455 14.41 6.04 11.55
N GLY A 456 14.68 4.96 12.31
CA GLY A 456 13.65 4.18 13.00
C GLY A 456 12.70 3.51 12.00
N LEU A 457 13.24 3.02 10.89
CA LEU A 457 12.52 2.21 9.91
C LEU A 457 12.45 0.75 10.40
N PRO A 458 11.38 0.01 10.05
CA PRO A 458 11.32 -1.42 10.31
C PRO A 458 12.53 -2.16 9.72
N LEU A 459 13.12 -3.05 10.51
CA LEU A 459 14.24 -3.91 10.11
C LEU A 459 13.88 -5.37 10.40
N HIS A 460 13.35 -6.06 9.39
CA HIS A 460 12.92 -7.45 9.55
C HIS A 460 14.10 -8.42 9.47
N LEU A 461 14.23 -9.29 10.47
CA LEU A 461 15.20 -10.37 10.53
C LEU A 461 14.51 -11.69 10.18
N PHE A 462 14.95 -12.35 9.11
CA PHE A 462 14.38 -13.61 8.67
C PHE A 462 15.47 -14.65 8.40
N GLN A 463 15.07 -15.93 8.35
CA GLN A 463 15.97 -17.04 8.14
C GLN A 463 15.79 -17.60 6.73
N ARG A 464 16.89 -17.72 5.98
CA ARG A 464 16.92 -18.36 4.65
C ARG A 464 17.94 -19.49 4.68
N GLY A 465 17.46 -20.72 4.75
CA GLY A 465 18.32 -21.88 5.04
C GLY A 465 18.96 -21.75 6.42
N ASP A 466 20.30 -21.82 6.49
CA ASP A 466 21.06 -21.69 7.75
C ASP A 466 21.51 -20.24 8.04
N GLU A 467 21.23 -19.30 7.13
CA GLU A 467 21.66 -17.90 7.27
C GLU A 467 20.53 -17.03 7.83
N ARG A 468 20.89 -16.16 8.79
CA ARG A 468 20.03 -15.06 9.25
C ARG A 468 20.34 -13.82 8.44
N LEU A 469 19.32 -13.28 7.79
CA LEU A 469 19.43 -12.13 6.89
C LEU A 469 18.54 -10.99 7.40
N THR A 470 18.95 -9.75 7.13
CA THR A 470 18.10 -8.57 7.32
C THR A 470 17.45 -8.20 6.01
N LYS A 471 16.15 -7.91 6.02
CA LYS A 471 15.50 -7.19 4.93
C LYS A 471 15.95 -5.71 4.97
N PRO A 472 16.47 -5.14 3.86
CA PRO A 472 16.79 -3.72 3.83
C PRO A 472 15.54 -2.86 4.05
N CYS A 473 15.71 -1.67 4.64
CA CYS A 473 14.58 -0.76 4.92
C CYS A 473 13.94 -0.19 3.65
N CYS A 474 14.66 -0.17 2.54
CA CYS A 474 14.16 0.13 1.20
C CYS A 474 14.08 -1.18 0.40
N GLU A 475 13.43 -1.16 -0.76
CA GLU A 475 13.23 -2.37 -1.55
C GLU A 475 14.52 -3.14 -1.86
N VAL A 476 15.66 -2.44 -1.94
CA VAL A 476 16.96 -3.04 -2.21
C VAL A 476 18.14 -2.27 -1.63
N LEU A 477 19.29 -2.96 -1.47
CA LEU A 477 20.58 -2.32 -1.23
C LEU A 477 21.18 -1.84 -2.55
N LEU A 478 21.40 -0.53 -2.66
CA LEU A 478 21.94 0.09 -3.86
C LEU A 478 23.48 0.13 -3.82
N THR A 479 24.10 -0.12 -4.96
CA THR A 479 25.54 0.12 -5.18
C THR A 479 25.79 1.56 -5.62
N ASP A 480 27.02 2.06 -5.50
CA ASP A 480 27.39 3.40 -5.99
C ASP A 480 27.12 3.59 -7.50
N ARG A 481 27.25 2.50 -8.28
CA ARG A 481 26.93 2.49 -9.71
C ARG A 481 25.43 2.62 -9.95
N ALA A 482 24.62 1.89 -9.18
CA ALA A 482 23.16 1.98 -9.24
C ALA A 482 22.72 3.40 -8.90
N LEU A 483 23.25 3.95 -7.79
CA LEU A 483 23.00 5.31 -7.34
C LEU A 483 23.33 6.34 -8.42
N SER A 484 24.51 6.24 -9.04
CA SER A 484 24.95 7.18 -10.10
C SER A 484 24.04 7.13 -11.33
N LYS A 485 23.58 5.93 -11.73
CA LYS A 485 22.67 5.75 -12.87
C LYS A 485 21.28 6.32 -12.57
N MET A 486 20.76 6.12 -11.35
CA MET A 486 19.50 6.71 -10.88
C MET A 486 19.58 8.24 -10.86
N VAL A 487 20.64 8.82 -10.29
CA VAL A 487 20.86 10.27 -10.28
C VAL A 487 20.90 10.85 -11.70
N THR A 488 21.60 10.18 -12.62
CA THR A 488 21.67 10.61 -14.04
C THR A 488 20.31 10.54 -14.74
N ALA A 489 19.47 9.57 -14.37
CA ALA A 489 18.11 9.44 -14.87
C ALA A 489 17.16 10.55 -14.36
N GLY A 490 17.58 11.34 -13.37
CA GLY A 490 16.80 12.45 -12.82
C GLY A 490 15.90 12.04 -11.64
N VAL A 491 16.14 10.88 -11.01
CA VAL A 491 15.40 10.43 -9.83
C VAL A 491 16.21 10.65 -8.55
N MET A 492 15.53 10.77 -7.41
CA MET A 492 16.09 10.91 -6.08
C MET A 492 16.20 9.54 -5.40
N PRO A 493 17.40 9.00 -5.21
CA PRO A 493 17.56 7.65 -4.69
C PRO A 493 17.42 7.60 -3.18
N LEU A 494 16.62 6.67 -2.67
CA LEU A 494 16.55 6.32 -1.25
C LEU A 494 17.45 5.09 -1.00
N VAL A 495 18.46 5.26 -0.14
CA VAL A 495 19.51 4.25 0.07
C VAL A 495 19.40 3.67 1.47
N SER A 496 19.21 2.36 1.57
CA SER A 496 19.29 1.65 2.85
C SER A 496 20.73 1.52 3.35
N PHE A 497 20.89 1.64 4.66
CA PHE A 497 22.14 1.22 5.31
C PHE A 497 22.04 -0.26 5.63
N LYS A 498 23.06 -1.02 5.21
CA LYS A 498 23.09 -2.47 5.44
C LYS A 498 23.02 -2.78 6.94
N ASP A 499 22.16 -3.73 7.30
CA ASP A 499 21.94 -4.25 8.65
C ASP A 499 21.54 -3.17 9.69
N GLN A 500 20.91 -2.08 9.24
CA GLN A 500 20.53 -0.94 10.08
C GLN A 500 19.11 -0.46 9.78
N ASP A 501 18.44 0.06 10.80
CA ASP A 501 17.05 0.56 10.80
C ASP A 501 16.92 1.98 10.20
N ARG A 502 17.71 2.28 9.16
CA ARG A 502 17.77 3.62 8.56
C ARG A 502 18.06 3.59 7.07
N ALA A 503 17.60 4.63 6.40
CA ALA A 503 17.88 4.94 5.01
C ALA A 503 18.28 6.42 4.86
N ALA A 504 18.74 6.82 3.69
CA ALA A 504 19.00 8.22 3.38
C ALA A 504 18.55 8.59 1.97
N LEU A 505 17.97 9.79 1.82
CA LEU A 505 17.73 10.39 0.53
C LEU A 505 19.07 10.91 -0.04
N ALA A 506 19.69 10.13 -0.93
CA ALA A 506 21.07 10.37 -1.31
C ALA A 506 21.29 11.70 -2.03
N ARG A 507 20.28 12.19 -2.76
CA ARG A 507 20.31 13.49 -3.44
C ARG A 507 18.91 14.06 -3.60
N MET A 508 18.77 15.34 -3.27
CA MET A 508 17.58 16.13 -3.60
C MET A 508 17.79 16.79 -4.96
N GLN A 509 17.01 16.40 -5.96
CA GLN A 509 17.11 16.95 -7.32
C GLN A 509 15.77 16.88 -8.04
N SER A 510 15.64 17.69 -9.08
CA SER A 510 14.51 17.63 -9.99
C SER A 510 14.74 16.65 -11.13
N ILE A 511 13.69 16.35 -11.89
CA ILE A 511 13.78 15.56 -13.12
C ILE A 511 14.42 16.34 -14.28
N GLU A 512 14.71 17.63 -14.13
CA GLU A 512 15.31 18.45 -15.17
C GLU A 512 16.61 17.81 -15.71
N ARG A 513 16.86 17.95 -17.03
CA ARG A 513 17.91 17.22 -17.75
C ARG A 513 19.31 17.43 -17.16
N SER A 514 19.65 18.63 -16.68
CA SER A 514 20.96 18.92 -16.09
C SER A 514 21.08 18.49 -14.62
N GLY A 515 20.02 17.92 -14.03
CA GLY A 515 20.02 17.48 -12.63
C GLY A 515 20.06 18.64 -11.65
N LYS A 516 19.34 19.74 -11.98
CA LYS A 516 19.17 20.90 -11.10
C LYS A 516 18.60 20.47 -9.74
N ALA A 517 18.97 21.22 -8.70
CA ALA A 517 18.29 21.13 -7.41
C ALA A 517 16.77 21.32 -7.61
N LEU A 518 15.98 20.68 -6.76
CA LEU A 518 14.53 20.84 -6.78
C LEU A 518 14.18 22.29 -6.44
N SER A 519 13.47 22.97 -7.35
CA SER A 519 12.97 24.32 -7.14
C SER A 519 11.99 24.34 -5.97
N GLY A 520 11.99 25.43 -5.23
CA GLY A 520 11.04 25.66 -4.14
C GLY A 520 11.31 27.00 -3.49
N ARG A 521 10.47 27.40 -2.55
CA ARG A 521 10.57 28.70 -1.86
C ARG A 521 11.86 28.90 -1.06
N TRP A 522 12.62 27.83 -0.85
CA TRP A 522 13.96 27.80 -0.23
C TRP A 522 15.10 28.06 -1.21
N SER A 523 14.81 28.26 -2.51
CA SER A 523 15.80 28.40 -3.58
C SER A 523 16.22 29.84 -3.83
#